data_AF-A0A830F0P6-F1
#
_entry.id   AF-A0A830F0P6-F1
#
_cell.length_a   1.000
_cell.length_b   1.000
_cell.length_c   1.000
_cell.angle_alpha   90.00
_cell.angle_beta   90.00
_cell.angle_gamma   90.00
#
_symmetry.space_group_name_H-M   'P 1'
#
loop_
_entity.id
_entity.type
_entity.pdbx_description
1 polymer ?
#
loop_
_entity_poly.entity_id
_entity_poly.type
_entity_poly.pdbx_seq_one_letter_code
_entity_poly.pdbx_strand_id
1 'polypeptide(L)'
;MPRWECDIEGDDRQFDRVEELIIHQSVEHDRIECKVCGAVVPDGYFAIKHAFDEHSRAEYVRAYDASAAEVRRREQIKESVEAAANMSEVIDRLEGGEA
;
A
#
# COMPACT_ATOMS: atom_id res chain seq x y z
N MET A 1 -11.52 -14.05 13.42
CA MET A 1 -11.53 -13.38 12.10
C MET A 1 -10.09 -13.35 11.61
N PRO A 2 -9.81 -13.49 10.30
CA PRO A 2 -8.44 -13.29 9.82
C PRO A 2 -7.98 -11.89 10.21
N ARG A 3 -6.78 -11.78 10.79
CA ARG A 3 -6.15 -10.50 11.13
C ARG A 3 -5.33 -10.01 9.94
N TRP A 4 -5.31 -8.70 9.76
CA TRP A 4 -4.47 -8.03 8.78
C TRP A 4 -3.09 -7.80 9.40
N GLU A 5 -2.04 -8.25 8.75
CA GLU A 5 -0.68 -8.17 9.26
C GLU A 5 0.13 -7.21 8.40
N CYS A 6 0.90 -6.33 9.04
CA CYS A 6 1.93 -5.58 8.36
C CYS A 6 3.12 -6.52 8.09
N ASP A 7 3.77 -6.38 6.94
CA ASP A 7 4.96 -7.18 6.58
C ASP A 7 6.02 -6.27 5.94
N ILE A 8 5.92 -4.96 6.21
CA ILE A 8 6.92 -3.98 5.78
C ILE A 8 8.10 -4.11 6.73
N GLU A 9 9.26 -4.46 6.18
CA GLU A 9 10.52 -4.60 6.91
C GLU A 9 10.46 -5.52 8.15
N GLY A 10 9.56 -6.52 8.14
CA GLY A 10 9.37 -7.45 9.26
C GLY A 10 8.55 -6.88 10.43
N ASP A 11 7.75 -5.84 10.19
CA ASP A 11 6.81 -5.31 11.18
C ASP A 11 5.57 -6.20 11.33
N ASP A 12 5.65 -7.24 12.17
CA ASP A 12 4.62 -8.27 12.37
C ASP A 12 3.33 -7.79 13.12
N ARG A 13 3.05 -6.49 13.14
CA ARG A 13 1.85 -5.95 13.81
C ARG A 13 0.57 -6.39 13.12
N GLN A 14 -0.41 -6.78 13.95
CA GLN A 14 -1.70 -7.30 13.50
C GLN A 14 -2.84 -6.36 13.87
N PHE A 15 -3.79 -6.20 12.95
CA PHE A 15 -4.95 -5.34 13.05
C PHE A 15 -6.21 -6.12 12.75
N ASP A 16 -7.29 -5.83 13.48
CA ASP A 16 -8.60 -6.41 13.19
C ASP A 16 -9.27 -5.71 12.01
N ARG A 17 -8.88 -4.46 11.72
CA ARG A 17 -9.37 -3.65 10.61
C ARG A 17 -8.26 -3.32 9.62
N VAL A 18 -8.56 -3.45 8.33
CA VAL A 18 -7.62 -3.10 7.26
C VAL A 18 -7.34 -1.60 7.22
N GLU A 19 -8.29 -0.75 7.62
CA GLU A 19 -8.07 0.70 7.69
C GLU A 19 -6.99 1.06 8.71
N GLU A 20 -6.93 0.35 9.85
CA GLU A 20 -5.91 0.55 10.86
C GLU A 20 -4.53 0.13 10.34
N LEU A 21 -4.46 -0.99 9.60
CA LEU A 21 -3.24 -1.40 8.91
C LEU A 21 -2.75 -0.32 7.93
N ILE A 22 -3.64 0.21 7.07
CA ILE A 22 -3.24 1.21 6.06
C ILE A 22 -2.76 2.50 6.73
N ILE A 23 -3.43 2.96 7.77
CA ILE A 23 -3.03 4.15 8.53
C ILE A 23 -1.65 3.92 9.16
N HIS A 24 -1.48 2.78 9.84
CA HIS A 24 -0.20 2.37 10.43
C HIS A 24 0.94 2.41 9.39
N GLN A 25 0.76 1.77 8.23
CA GLN A 25 1.73 1.81 7.13
C GLN A 25 2.06 3.24 6.67
N SER A 26 1.09 4.15 6.73
CA SER A 26 1.24 5.50 6.21
C SER A 26 1.94 6.47 7.16
N VAL A 27 1.87 6.21 8.46
CA VAL A 27 2.35 7.14 9.50
C VAL A 27 3.57 6.62 10.25
N GLU A 28 3.76 5.30 10.31
CA GLU A 28 4.84 4.68 11.09
C GLU A 28 5.98 4.12 10.25
N HIS A 29 5.78 3.94 8.94
CA HIS A 29 6.83 3.52 8.02
C HIS A 29 7.36 4.69 7.20
N ASP A 30 8.64 4.60 6.85
CA ASP A 30 9.27 5.60 6.00
C ASP A 30 8.60 5.62 4.61
N ARG A 31 8.51 6.82 4.04
CA ARG A 31 8.01 6.99 2.67
C ARG A 31 9.05 6.46 1.68
N ILE A 32 8.58 5.86 0.60
CA ILE A 32 9.44 5.29 -0.44
C ILE A 32 9.32 6.04 -1.76
N GLU A 33 10.40 6.01 -2.54
CA GLU A 33 10.43 6.57 -3.89
C GLU A 33 9.90 5.56 -4.93
N CYS A 34 8.94 5.99 -5.74
CA CYS A 34 8.49 5.21 -6.88
C CYS A 34 9.58 5.14 -7.95
N LYS A 35 10.09 3.95 -8.28
CA LYS A 35 11.14 3.77 -9.28
C LYS A 35 10.71 4.09 -10.72
N VAL A 36 9.40 4.26 -10.98
CA VAL A 36 8.89 4.62 -12.31
C VAL A 36 8.95 6.13 -12.53
N CYS A 37 8.54 6.94 -11.56
CA CYS A 37 8.37 8.40 -11.74
C CYS A 37 9.08 9.28 -10.68
N GLY A 38 9.70 8.71 -9.67
CA GLY A 38 10.41 9.42 -8.60
C GLY A 38 9.49 10.04 -7.52
N ALA A 39 8.19 9.79 -7.56
CA ALA A 39 7.28 10.29 -6.52
C ALA A 39 7.57 9.63 -5.16
N VAL A 40 7.62 10.43 -4.10
CA VAL A 40 7.75 9.94 -2.71
C VAL A 40 6.36 9.72 -2.12
N VAL A 41 6.01 8.46 -1.88
CA VAL A 41 4.68 8.01 -1.42
C VAL A 41 4.79 7.21 -0.12
N PRO A 42 3.73 7.14 0.70
CA PRO A 42 3.73 6.21 1.83
C PRO A 42 3.93 4.76 1.35
N ASP A 43 4.67 3.97 2.12
CA ASP A 43 4.88 2.55 1.81
C ASP A 43 3.59 1.73 2.02
N GLY A 44 3.65 0.42 1.78
CA GLY A 44 2.54 -0.49 1.93
C GLY A 44 1.48 -0.28 0.85
N TYR A 45 0.22 -0.17 1.28
CA TYR A 45 -0.92 -0.09 0.37
C TYR A 45 -0.82 1.11 -0.60
N PHE A 46 -0.45 2.30 -0.13
CA PHE A 46 -0.42 3.49 -1.00
C PHE A 46 0.66 3.40 -2.08
N ALA A 47 1.81 2.79 -1.78
CA ALA A 47 2.82 2.52 -2.80
C ALA A 47 2.32 1.56 -3.89
N ILE A 48 1.64 0.47 -3.50
CA ILE A 48 1.03 -0.47 -4.44
C ILE A 48 -0.05 0.25 -5.27
N LYS A 49 -0.94 0.98 -4.61
CA LYS A 49 -2.02 1.71 -5.27
C LYS A 49 -1.46 2.69 -6.32
N HIS A 50 -0.49 3.52 -5.94
CA HIS A 50 0.20 4.44 -6.85
C HIS A 50 0.80 3.70 -8.04
N ALA A 51 1.55 2.62 -7.79
CA ALA A 51 2.23 1.86 -8.82
C ALA A 51 1.28 1.31 -9.91
N PHE A 52 0.07 0.89 -9.53
CA PHE A 52 -0.88 0.24 -10.45
C PHE A 52 -2.01 1.14 -10.97
N ASP A 53 -2.23 2.31 -10.35
CA ASP A 53 -3.17 3.31 -10.88
C ASP A 53 -2.49 4.32 -11.81
N GLU A 54 -1.27 4.73 -11.48
CA GLU A 54 -0.58 5.80 -12.21
C GLU A 54 0.32 5.28 -13.33
N HIS A 55 0.70 3.99 -13.28
CA HIS A 55 1.64 3.39 -14.24
C HIS A 55 1.12 2.07 -14.81
N SER A 56 1.61 1.73 -16.00
CA SER A 56 1.32 0.43 -16.61
C SER A 56 2.15 -0.70 -15.98
N ARG A 57 1.63 -1.93 -16.06
CA ARG A 57 2.39 -3.15 -15.69
C ARG A 57 3.76 -3.22 -16.35
N ALA A 58 3.86 -2.78 -17.61
CA ALA A 58 5.11 -2.84 -18.36
C ALA A 58 6.15 -1.85 -17.82
N GLU A 59 5.73 -0.67 -17.36
CA GLU A 59 6.62 0.29 -16.69
C GLU A 59 7.05 -0.24 -15.33
N TYR A 60 6.12 -0.76 -14.53
CA TYR A 60 6.43 -1.36 -13.23
C TYR A 60 7.46 -2.49 -13.35
N VAL A 61 7.24 -3.45 -14.27
CA VAL A 61 8.19 -4.57 -14.49
C VAL A 61 9.58 -4.07 -14.84
N ARG A 62 9.70 -3.06 -15.71
CA ARG A 62 11.01 -2.52 -16.12
C ARG A 62 11.70 -1.77 -15.00
N ALA A 63 10.97 -0.96 -14.24
CA ALA A 63 11.55 -0.13 -13.17
C ALA A 63 11.94 -0.93 -11.93
N TYR A 64 11.18 -2.00 -11.63
CA TYR A 64 11.37 -2.81 -10.42
C TYR A 64 12.01 -4.18 -10.68
N ASP A 65 12.34 -4.51 -11.94
CA ASP A 65 12.79 -5.85 -12.37
C ASP A 65 11.85 -6.96 -11.88
N ALA A 66 10.53 -6.68 -11.90
CA ALA A 66 9.53 -7.54 -11.28
C ALA A 66 9.07 -8.65 -12.23
N SER A 67 8.88 -9.85 -11.68
CA SER A 67 8.26 -10.95 -12.42
C SER A 67 6.75 -10.77 -12.58
N ALA A 68 6.15 -11.46 -13.56
CA ALA A 68 4.71 -11.48 -13.74
C ALA A 68 3.96 -12.04 -12.51
N ALA A 69 4.59 -12.93 -11.74
CA ALA A 69 4.01 -13.47 -10.51
C ALA A 69 3.96 -12.41 -9.40
N GLU A 70 5.02 -11.62 -9.26
CA GLU A 70 5.09 -10.52 -8.30
C GLU A 70 4.11 -9.39 -8.61
N VAL A 71 3.93 -9.08 -9.89
CA VAL A 71 2.90 -8.14 -10.35
C VAL A 71 1.52 -8.64 -9.94
N ARG A 72 1.16 -9.88 -10.31
CA ARG A 72 -0.14 -10.47 -9.96
C ARG A 72 -0.37 -10.54 -8.46
N ARG A 73 0.68 -10.79 -7.65
CA ARG A 73 0.57 -10.81 -6.19
C ARG A 73 0.19 -9.43 -5.66
N ARG A 74 0.85 -8.37 -6.14
CA ARG A 74 0.58 -6.99 -5.69
C ARG A 74 -0.79 -6.49 -6.12
N GLU A 75 -1.23 -6.83 -7.33
CA GLU A 75 -2.59 -6.54 -7.79
C GLU A 75 -3.64 -7.22 -6.91
N GLN A 76 -3.46 -8.50 -6.58
CA GLN A 76 -4.37 -9.22 -5.66
C GLN A 76 -4.38 -8.62 -4.25
N ILE A 77 -3.23 -8.17 -3.74
CA ILE A 77 -3.15 -7.47 -2.45
C ILE A 77 -3.96 -6.18 -2.51
N LYS A 78 -3.75 -5.35 -3.54
CA LYS A 78 -4.51 -4.11 -3.74
C LYS A 78 -6.00 -4.37 -3.78
N GLU A 79 -6.45 -5.32 -4.61
CA GLU A 79 -7.86 -5.68 -4.74
C GLU A 79 -8.45 -6.19 -3.42
N SER A 80 -7.71 -7.01 -2.67
CA SER A 80 -8.16 -7.53 -1.37
C SER A 80 -8.31 -6.43 -0.32
N VAL A 81 -7.38 -5.48 -0.31
CA VAL A 81 -7.43 -4.31 0.57
C VAL A 81 -8.61 -3.42 0.18
N GLU A 82 -8.76 -3.08 -1.09
CA GLU A 82 -9.85 -2.22 -1.59
C GLU A 82 -11.24 -2.84 -1.41
N ALA A 83 -11.34 -4.17 -1.48
CA ALA A 83 -12.60 -4.87 -1.22
C ALA A 83 -13.00 -4.86 0.26
N ALA A 84 -12.05 -4.76 1.17
CA ALA A 84 -12.28 -4.80 2.61
C ALA A 84 -12.37 -3.41 3.25
N ALA A 85 -11.70 -2.42 2.66
CA ALA A 85 -11.42 -1.15 3.31
C ALA A 85 -12.40 -0.04 2.91
N ASN A 86 -12.81 0.75 3.90
CA ASN A 86 -13.46 2.04 3.66
C ASN A 86 -12.39 3.14 3.42
N MET A 87 -12.07 3.41 2.15
CA MET A 87 -11.03 4.39 1.79
C MET A 87 -11.34 5.82 2.24
N SER A 88 -12.63 6.19 2.26
CA SER A 88 -13.01 7.51 2.76
C SER A 88 -12.67 7.67 4.24
N GLU A 89 -12.92 6.64 5.07
CA GLU A 89 -12.53 6.66 6.48
C GLU A 89 -11.01 6.76 6.68
N VAL A 90 -10.22 6.06 5.85
CA VAL A 90 -8.76 6.15 5.91
C VAL A 90 -8.29 7.57 5.61
N ILE A 91 -8.79 8.17 4.52
CA ILE A 91 -8.43 9.53 4.12
C ILE A 91 -8.84 10.54 5.19
N ASP A 92 -10.08 10.47 5.67
CA ASP A 92 -10.59 11.36 6.73
C ASP A 92 -9.72 11.31 8.00
N ARG A 93 -9.20 10.13 8.36
CA ARG A 93 -8.33 9.97 9.53
C ARG A 93 -6.90 10.46 9.29
N LEU A 94 -6.37 10.33 8.07
CA LEU A 94 -5.06 10.86 7.72
C LEU A 94 -5.06 12.39 7.59
N GLU A 95 -6.14 12.97 7.05
CA GLU A 95 -6.31 14.42 6.91
C GLU A 95 -6.77 15.08 8.22
N GLY A 96 -7.59 14.39 9.01
CA GLY A 96 -8.10 14.87 10.31
C GLY A 96 -7.10 14.79 11.47
N GLY A 97 -5.86 14.37 11.21
CA GLY A 97 -4.76 14.33 12.18
C GLY A 97 -4.09 15.68 12.47
N GLU A 98 -4.65 16.81 12.00
CA GLU A 98 -4.28 18.16 12.42
C GLU A 98 -5.25 18.67 13.49
N ALA A 99 -4.93 18.44 14.77
CA ALA A 99 -5.41 19.21 15.92
C ALA A 99 -4.45 19.13 17.11
#